data_AF-O46786-F1
#
_entry.id   AF-O46786-F1
#
_cell.length_a   1.000
_cell.length_b   1.000
_cell.length_c   1.000
_cell.angle_alpha   90.00
_cell.angle_beta   90.00
_cell.angle_gamma   90.00
#
_symmetry.space_group_name_H-M   'P 1'
#
loop_
_entity.id
_entity.type
_entity.pdbx_description
1 polymer ?
#
loop_
_entity_poly.entity_id
_entity_poly.type
_entity_poly.pdbx_seq_one_letter_code
_entity_poly.pdbx_strand_id
1 'polypeptide(L)'
;MNNFQAILTQVRMLLSSHQPSLVQALLDNLLKEDLLSREYHCTLLHEPDSEALARKISLTLLEKGDLDLALLGWARSGLQPPAAERGPGHSDHG
;
A
#
# COMPACT_ATOMS: atom_id res chain seq x y z
N MET A 1 -4.04 -23.15 10.36
CA MET A 1 -4.64 -21.81 10.49
C MET A 1 -4.91 -21.28 9.09
N ASN A 2 -6.02 -20.58 8.86
CA ASN A 2 -6.35 -20.01 7.56
C ASN A 2 -5.36 -18.88 7.23
N ASN A 3 -4.49 -19.06 6.24
CA ASN A 3 -3.51 -18.06 5.81
C ASN A 3 -4.16 -16.71 5.52
N PHE A 4 -5.33 -16.73 4.88
CA PHE A 4 -6.14 -15.53 4.65
C PHE A 4 -6.48 -14.78 5.93
N GLN A 5 -6.88 -15.48 7.00
CA GLN A 5 -7.28 -14.82 8.23
C GLN A 5 -6.07 -14.21 8.96
N ALA A 6 -4.90 -14.84 8.85
CA ALA A 6 -3.65 -14.28 9.38
C ALA A 6 -3.24 -13.01 8.62
N ILE A 7 -3.33 -13.03 7.28
CA ILE A 7 -3.09 -11.85 6.43
C ILE A 7 -4.08 -10.75 6.76
N LEU A 8 -5.38 -11.07 6.81
CA LEU A 8 -6.45 -10.12 7.09
C LEU A 8 -6.29 -9.46 8.46
N THR A 9 -5.90 -10.23 9.48
CA THR A 9 -5.66 -9.69 10.83
C THR A 9 -4.51 -8.68 10.83
N GLN A 10 -3.41 -8.98 10.12
CA GLN A 10 -2.30 -8.05 9.98
C GLN A 10 -2.70 -6.78 9.22
N VAL A 11 -3.33 -6.92 8.06
CA VAL A 11 -3.80 -5.78 7.26
C VAL A 11 -4.80 -4.93 8.04
N ARG A 12 -5.75 -5.54 8.77
CA ARG A 12 -6.69 -4.81 9.64
C ARG A 12 -5.98 -4.03 10.74
N MET A 13 -5.04 -4.64 11.46
CA MET A 13 -4.27 -3.92 12.49
C MET A 13 -3.52 -2.72 11.90
N LEU A 14 -3.01 -2.88 10.68
CA LEU A 14 -2.28 -1.86 9.95
C LEU A 14 -3.18 -0.69 9.55
N LEU A 15 -4.36 -0.98 8.99
CA LEU A 15 -5.38 0.02 8.65
C LEU A 15 -6.01 0.68 9.89
N SER A 16 -6.18 -0.04 10.99
CA SER A 16 -6.74 0.49 12.24
C SER A 16 -5.77 1.38 13.01
N SER A 17 -4.47 1.14 12.91
CA SER A 17 -3.47 1.85 13.74
C SER A 17 -2.86 3.09 13.07
N HIS A 18 -3.05 3.30 11.77
CA HIS A 18 -2.24 4.27 11.01
C HIS A 18 -3.00 5.20 10.06
N GLN A 19 -2.32 6.30 9.72
CA GLN A 19 -2.73 7.36 8.80
C GLN A 19 -2.93 6.86 7.36
N PRO A 20 -3.82 7.50 6.57
CA PRO A 20 -4.09 7.16 5.17
C PRO A 20 -2.84 7.16 4.27
N SER A 21 -1.80 7.90 4.65
CA SER A 21 -0.51 7.92 3.96
C SER A 21 0.20 6.56 3.92
N LEU A 22 0.10 5.76 4.98
CA LEU A 22 0.71 4.42 5.02
C LEU A 22 -0.06 3.40 4.18
N VAL A 23 -1.38 3.56 4.11
CA VAL A 23 -2.24 2.76 3.24
C VAL A 23 -1.88 3.02 1.77
N GLN A 24 -1.69 4.28 1.42
CA GLN A 24 -1.27 4.69 0.09
C GLN A 24 0.13 4.14 -0.25
N ALA A 25 1.08 4.17 0.68
CA ALA A 25 2.40 3.58 0.50
C ALA A 25 2.39 2.05 0.34
N LEU A 26 1.48 1.35 1.04
CA LEU A 26 1.30 -0.10 0.86
C LEU A 26 0.76 -0.40 -0.53
N LEU A 27 -0.26 0.33 -0.97
CA LEU A 27 -0.86 0.17 -2.29
C LEU A 27 0.15 0.49 -3.42
N ASP A 28 0.97 1.52 -3.25
CA ASP A 28 2.02 1.88 -4.23
C ASP A 28 3.09 0.78 -4.35
N ASN A 29 3.49 0.17 -3.23
CA ASN A 29 4.39 -0.99 -3.27
C ASN A 29 3.75 -2.18 -3.98
N LEU A 30 2.50 -2.51 -3.66
CA LEU A 30 1.79 -3.58 -4.33
C LEU A 30 1.66 -3.34 -5.85
N LEU A 31 1.49 -2.09 -6.28
CA LEU A 31 1.53 -1.71 -7.69
C LEU A 31 2.94 -1.89 -8.28
N LYS A 32 3.98 -1.47 -7.56
CA LYS A 32 5.38 -1.56 -7.97
C LYS A 32 5.86 -3.00 -8.12
N GLU A 33 5.35 -3.90 -7.30
CA GLU A 33 5.64 -5.34 -7.34
C GLU A 33 4.76 -6.09 -8.35
N ASP A 34 4.00 -5.37 -9.18
CA ASP A 34 3.04 -5.94 -10.15
C ASP A 34 1.97 -6.85 -9.47
N LEU A 35 1.77 -6.66 -8.17
CA LEU A 35 0.76 -7.37 -7.39
C LEU A 35 -0.63 -6.77 -7.62
N LEU A 36 -0.71 -5.49 -7.96
CA LEU A 36 -1.94 -4.80 -8.35
C LEU A 36 -1.77 -4.16 -9.73
N SER A 37 -2.86 -4.10 -10.50
CA SER A 37 -2.92 -3.22 -11.67
C SER A 37 -3.20 -1.77 -11.26
N ARG A 38 -2.78 -0.81 -12.08
CA ARG A 38 -2.97 0.64 -11.86
C ARG A 38 -4.44 1.03 -11.62
N GLU A 39 -5.36 0.39 -12.33
CA GLU A 39 -6.81 0.60 -12.17
C GLU A 39 -7.31 0.09 -10.81
N TYR A 40 -6.85 -1.08 -10.41
CA TYR A 40 -7.23 -1.70 -9.15
C TYR A 40 -6.62 -0.94 -7.96
N HIS A 41 -5.40 -0.42 -8.09
CA HIS A 41 -4.80 0.52 -7.15
C HIS A 41 -5.68 1.76 -6.90
N CYS A 42 -6.17 2.42 -7.96
CA CYS A 42 -7.06 3.58 -7.80
C CYS A 42 -8.40 3.19 -7.16
N THR A 43 -8.91 2.00 -7.47
CA THR A 43 -10.13 1.47 -6.85
C THR A 43 -9.95 1.30 -5.34
N LEU A 44 -8.79 0.79 -4.90
CA LEU A 44 -8.47 0.60 -3.49
C LEU A 44 -8.25 1.92 -2.75
N LEU A 45 -7.67 2.93 -3.40
CA LEU A 45 -7.51 4.27 -2.82
C LEU A 45 -8.84 4.99 -2.57
N HIS A 46 -9.85 4.72 -3.40
CA HIS A 46 -11.17 5.32 -3.27
C HIS A 46 -12.15 4.46 -2.45
N GLU A 47 -11.72 3.35 -1.87
CA GLU A 47 -12.57 2.52 -1.02
C GLU A 47 -12.87 3.24 0.30
N PRO A 48 -14.15 3.62 0.58
CA PRO A 48 -14.49 4.29 1.83
C PRO A 48 -14.49 3.35 3.04
N ASP A 49 -14.65 2.04 2.81
CA ASP A 49 -14.79 1.05 3.85
C ASP A 49 -13.45 0.37 4.14
N SER A 50 -12.88 0.65 5.31
CA SER A 50 -11.57 0.14 5.70
C SER A 50 -11.55 -1.39 5.88
N GLU A 51 -12.68 -2.01 6.24
CA GLU A 51 -12.82 -3.46 6.34
C GLU A 51 -12.87 -4.09 4.95
N ALA A 52 -13.61 -3.49 4.01
CA ALA A 52 -13.62 -3.91 2.61
C ALA A 52 -12.24 -3.76 1.97
N LEU A 53 -11.56 -2.65 2.22
CA LEU A 53 -10.19 -2.42 1.79
C LEU A 53 -9.24 -3.48 2.33
N ALA A 54 -9.33 -3.78 3.64
CA ALA A 54 -8.53 -4.83 4.28
C ALA A 54 -8.72 -6.18 3.59
N ARG A 55 -9.98 -6.55 3.32
CA ARG A 55 -10.32 -7.81 2.66
C ARG A 55 -9.78 -7.88 1.24
N LYS A 56 -9.92 -6.80 0.46
CA LYS A 56 -9.42 -6.73 -0.92
C LYS A 56 -7.90 -6.87 -0.97
N ILE A 57 -7.18 -6.10 -0.16
CA ILE A 57 -5.71 -6.19 -0.05
C ILE A 57 -5.30 -7.60 0.38
N SER A 58 -5.98 -8.17 1.39
CA SER A 58 -5.68 -9.51 1.89
C SER A 58 -5.93 -10.59 0.84
N LEU A 59 -6.94 -10.41 -0.01
CA LEU A 59 -7.22 -11.32 -1.12
C LEU A 59 -6.11 -11.26 -2.17
N THR A 60 -5.69 -10.05 -2.58
CA THR A 60 -4.57 -9.88 -3.51
C THR A 60 -3.28 -10.54 -3.00
N LEU A 61 -2.97 -10.33 -1.72
CA LEU A 61 -1.80 -10.91 -1.06
C LEU A 61 -1.88 -12.44 -0.97
N LEU A 62 -3.07 -12.98 -0.74
CA LEU A 62 -3.30 -14.42 -0.72
C LEU A 62 -3.14 -15.03 -2.12
N GLU A 63 -3.69 -14.40 -3.15
CA GLU A 63 -3.67 -14.90 -4.52
C GLU A 63 -2.26 -14.87 -5.12
N LYS A 64 -1.47 -13.84 -4.80
CA LYS A 64 -0.13 -13.68 -5.33
C LYS A 64 0.99 -14.19 -4.41
N GLY A 65 0.70 -14.47 -3.14
CA GLY A 65 1.59 -15.18 -2.21
C GLY A 65 2.70 -14.35 -1.57
N ASP A 66 2.86 -13.09 -1.97
CA ASP A 66 3.99 -12.24 -1.55
C ASP A 66 3.63 -11.27 -0.41
N LEU A 67 3.16 -11.84 0.70
CA LEU A 67 2.92 -11.07 1.93
C LEU A 67 4.21 -10.43 2.46
N ASP A 68 5.31 -11.18 2.40
CA ASP A 68 6.60 -10.77 2.94
C ASP A 68 7.19 -9.61 2.14
N LEU A 69 7.12 -9.68 0.81
CA LEU A 69 7.57 -8.65 -0.12
C LEU A 69 6.75 -7.35 0.01
N ALA A 70 5.42 -7.45 0.08
CA ALA A 70 4.57 -6.29 0.31
C ALA A 70 4.83 -5.63 1.67
N LEU A 71 5.08 -6.43 2.72
CA LEU A 71 5.38 -5.93 4.06
C LEU A 71 6.80 -5.33 4.14
N LEU A 72 7.78 -5.90 3.43
CA LEU A 72 9.14 -5.37 3.28
C LEU A 72 9.15 -4.05 2.51
N GLY A 73 8.43 -3.98 1.39
CA GLY A 73 8.23 -2.76 0.62
C GLY A 73 7.58 -1.69 1.49
N TRP A 74 6.54 -2.06 2.26
CA TRP A 74 5.87 -1.16 3.19
C TRP A 74 6.78 -0.69 4.32
N ALA A 75 7.53 -1.59 4.98
CA ALA A 75 8.51 -1.21 6.01
C ALA A 75 9.56 -0.24 5.45
N ARG A 76 9.93 -0.39 4.18
CA ARG A 76 10.83 0.52 3.47
C ARG A 76 10.18 1.88 3.18
N SER A 77 8.89 1.91 2.84
CA SER A 77 8.15 3.15 2.57
C SER A 77 7.71 3.89 3.84
N GLY A 78 7.44 3.19 4.95
CA GLY A 78 7.16 3.81 6.25
C GLY A 78 8.37 4.49 6.88
N LEU A 79 9.58 4.12 6.44
CA LEU A 79 10.84 4.79 6.77
C LEU A 79 11.20 5.93 5.81
N GLN A 80 10.51 6.07 4.67
CA GLN A 80 10.75 7.19 3.76
C GLN A 80 9.76 8.33 4.06
N PRO A 81 10.25 9.55 4.34
CA PRO A 81 9.38 10.71 4.31
C PRO A 81 8.79 10.83 2.90
N PRO A 82 7.55 11.34 2.75
CA PRO A 82 6.95 11.52 1.43
C PRO A 82 7.93 12.36 0.62
N ALA A 83 8.42 11.78 -0.47
CA ALA A 83 9.24 12.48 -1.43
C ALA A 83 8.32 13.53 -2.06
N ALA A 84 8.26 14.69 -1.40
CA ALA A 84 7.79 15.92 -1.99
C ALA A 84 8.54 16.05 -3.32
N GLU A 85 7.76 15.85 -4.38
CA GLU A 85 7.95 16.32 -5.74
C GLU A 85 9.27 17.09 -5.92
N ARG A 86 10.35 16.37 -6.20
CA ARG A 86 11.53 16.99 -6.83
C ARG A 86 11.16 17.27 -8.28
N GLY A 87 10.47 18.37 -8.50
CA GLY A 87 10.49 19.05 -9.78
C GLY A 87 11.92 19.56 -10.04
N PRO A 88 12.59 19.16 -11.13
CA PRO A 88 13.80 19.83 -11.56
C PRO A 88 13.40 21.03 -12.44
N GLY A 89 13.82 22.23 -12.06
CA GLY A 89 13.61 23.45 -12.84
C GLY A 89 14.04 24.67 -12.04
N HIS A 90 15.33 24.77 -11.72
CA HIS A 90 16.28 25.62 -12.44
C HIS A 90 15.95 27.10 -12.26
N SER A 91 16.66 27.72 -11.30
CA SER A 91 16.77 29.15 -11.12
C SER A 91 17.14 29.84 -12.43
N ASP A 92 16.44 30.91 -12.79
CA ASP A 92 17.00 31.95 -13.67
C ASP A 92 16.84 33.29 -12.95
N HIS A 93 17.98 33.85 -12.58
CA HIS A 93 18.12 35.21 -12.08
C HIS A 93 18.05 36.15 -13.28
N GLY A 94 17.08 37.06 -13.29
CA GLY A 94 17.09 38.31 -14.05
C GLY A 94 17.31 39.49 -13.12
#